data_AF-A0AAP3GCH6-F1
#
_entry.id   AF-A0AAP3GCH6-F1
#
_cell.length_a   1.000
_cell.length_b   1.000
_cell.length_c   1.000
_cell.angle_alpha   90.00
_cell.angle_beta   90.00
_cell.angle_gamma   90.00
#
_symmetry.space_group_name_H-M   'P 1'
#
loop_
_entity.id
_entity.type
_entity.pdbx_description
1 polymer ?
#
loop_
_entity_poly.entity_id
_entity_poly.type
_entity_poly.pdbx_seq_one_letter_code
_entity_poly.pdbx_strand_id
1 'polypeptide(L)'
;MEVGPGYRNRLSLIRVLKYVAKMRLVDVVDKDIDDFASNDEHDVLLQKTAYLPYFLRSFPFDVRQWKSLDDIRLHLTKTARDGIDRRHSVFRKLFMEPILYLDELPEDETLYIKNYGRIIEDHVENNTHYIVERFDNAILLVKHENQIRENLFPSDKNMMHKFVLSFCGRVKAELDIKAVLGKFKRSIDIPFQRIDQIINQMREEDSSKWTRGFEDKTTSELRSILIQFLVQRKFAYLSDNFNLTLREGAFRVIGVYDEKNLSLKPKGEPAHGHK
;
A
#
# COMPACT_ATOMS: atom_id res chain seq x y z
N MET A 1 -43.18 -23.18 17.40
CA MET A 1 -42.59 -23.07 16.05
C MET A 1 -41.24 -23.75 16.08
N GLU A 2 -41.17 -24.98 15.61
CA GLU A 2 -39.92 -25.72 15.49
C GLU A 2 -39.03 -25.00 14.46
N VAL A 3 -37.80 -24.68 14.88
CA VAL A 3 -36.79 -24.12 13.98
C VAL A 3 -36.34 -25.24 13.07
N GLY A 4 -36.97 -25.35 11.89
CA GLY A 4 -36.61 -26.36 10.89
C GLY A 4 -35.12 -26.31 10.55
N PRO A 5 -34.49 -27.47 10.26
CA PRO A 5 -33.09 -27.55 9.89
C PRO A 5 -32.86 -26.74 8.60
N GLY A 6 -32.33 -25.51 8.74
CA GLY A 6 -32.13 -24.60 7.61
C GLY A 6 -32.32 -23.12 7.93
N TYR A 7 -33.04 -22.77 9.00
CA TYR A 7 -33.30 -21.36 9.36
C TYR A 7 -32.02 -20.52 9.52
N ARG A 8 -30.99 -21.07 10.18
CA ARG A 8 -29.67 -20.40 10.32
C ARG A 8 -28.96 -20.19 8.98
N ASN A 9 -29.10 -21.14 8.05
CA ASN A 9 -28.52 -21.02 6.71
C ASN A 9 -29.26 -19.96 5.89
N ARG A 10 -30.60 -19.90 5.98
CA ARG A 10 -31.41 -18.86 5.32
C ARG A 10 -31.08 -17.47 5.83
N LEU A 11 -30.97 -17.28 7.15
CA LEU A 11 -30.50 -16.01 7.74
C LEU A 11 -29.10 -15.62 7.27
N SER A 12 -28.20 -16.60 7.10
CA SER A 12 -26.84 -16.35 6.61
C SER A 12 -26.86 -15.91 5.15
N LEU A 13 -27.68 -16.55 4.32
CA LEU A 13 -27.89 -16.16 2.92
C LEU A 13 -28.49 -14.74 2.80
N ILE A 14 -29.50 -14.42 3.61
CA ILE A 14 -30.12 -13.08 3.65
C ILE A 14 -29.08 -11.99 3.95
N ARG A 15 -28.20 -12.23 4.93
CA ARG A 15 -27.11 -11.29 5.25
C ARG A 15 -26.17 -11.08 4.06
N VAL A 16 -25.82 -12.16 3.34
CA VAL A 16 -24.97 -12.08 2.15
C VAL A 16 -25.68 -11.30 1.04
N LEU A 17 -26.94 -11.61 0.72
CA LEU A 17 -27.69 -10.93 -0.33
C LEU A 17 -27.87 -9.44 -0.04
N LYS A 18 -28.19 -9.07 1.21
CA LYS A 18 -28.25 -7.66 1.64
C LYS A 18 -26.91 -6.96 1.50
N TYR A 19 -25.81 -7.64 1.83
CA TYR A 19 -24.47 -7.08 1.64
C TYR A 19 -24.14 -6.86 0.16
N VAL A 20 -24.45 -7.84 -0.69
CA VAL A 20 -24.24 -7.77 -2.16
C VAL A 20 -25.06 -6.63 -2.78
N ALA A 21 -26.32 -6.45 -2.34
CA ALA A 21 -27.16 -5.33 -2.73
C ALA A 21 -26.61 -3.97 -2.25
N LYS A 22 -26.16 -3.89 -0.99
CA LYS A 22 -25.50 -2.70 -0.43
C LYS A 22 -24.25 -2.32 -1.23
N MET A 23 -23.49 -3.30 -1.70
CA MET A 23 -22.30 -3.11 -2.55
C MET A 23 -22.64 -2.77 -4.01
N ARG A 24 -23.93 -2.61 -4.36
CA ARG A 24 -24.44 -2.33 -5.70
C ARG A 24 -24.03 -3.36 -6.75
N LEU A 25 -23.82 -4.60 -6.32
CA LEU A 25 -23.49 -5.70 -7.22
C LEU A 25 -24.75 -6.32 -7.86
N VAL A 26 -25.86 -6.22 -7.15
CA VAL A 26 -27.18 -6.72 -7.54
C VAL A 26 -28.22 -5.73 -7.08
N ASP A 27 -29.26 -5.52 -7.88
CA ASP A 27 -30.44 -4.75 -7.52
C ASP A 27 -31.61 -5.69 -7.17
N VAL A 28 -32.35 -5.35 -6.12
CA VAL A 28 -33.58 -6.06 -5.73
C VAL A 28 -34.73 -5.44 -6.50
N VAL A 29 -35.32 -6.21 -7.41
CA VAL A 29 -36.34 -5.71 -8.34
C VAL A 29 -37.74 -5.95 -7.81
N ASP A 30 -37.96 -7.11 -7.18
CA ASP A 30 -39.26 -7.51 -6.66
C ASP A 30 -39.12 -8.40 -5.41
N LYS A 31 -40.06 -8.22 -4.47
CA LYS A 31 -40.18 -8.88 -3.16
C LYS A 31 -39.02 -8.58 -2.18
N ASP A 32 -39.32 -8.68 -0.88
CA ASP A 32 -38.32 -8.45 0.17
C ASP A 32 -37.45 -9.71 0.40
N ILE A 33 -36.15 -9.51 0.60
CA ILE A 33 -35.20 -10.56 0.94
C ILE A 33 -35.47 -11.13 2.33
N ASP A 34 -35.99 -10.33 3.26
CA ASP A 34 -36.21 -10.76 4.65
C ASP A 34 -37.25 -11.86 4.82
N ASP A 35 -38.24 -11.92 3.92
CA ASP A 35 -39.34 -12.89 3.97
C ASP A 35 -38.86 -14.33 3.72
N PHE A 36 -37.68 -14.50 3.10
CA PHE A 36 -37.02 -15.79 2.94
C PHE A 36 -36.59 -16.43 4.27
N ALA A 37 -36.54 -15.67 5.37
CA ALA A 37 -36.17 -16.23 6.68
C ALA A 37 -37.20 -17.27 7.13
N SER A 38 -38.47 -16.94 6.94
CA SER A 38 -39.63 -17.65 7.47
C SER A 38 -40.29 -18.59 6.46
N ASN A 39 -40.11 -18.34 5.16
CA ASN A 39 -40.68 -19.13 4.08
C ASN A 39 -39.58 -19.55 3.09
N ASP A 40 -39.33 -20.85 2.98
CA ASP A 40 -38.32 -21.41 2.07
C ASP A 40 -38.76 -21.45 0.60
N GLU A 41 -40.06 -21.31 0.32
CA GLU A 41 -40.62 -21.14 -1.03
C GLU A 41 -40.66 -19.67 -1.47
N HIS A 42 -40.17 -18.73 -0.65
CA HIS A 42 -40.16 -17.31 -1.00
C HIS A 42 -39.08 -17.00 -2.03
N ASP A 43 -39.50 -16.55 -3.21
CA ASP A 43 -38.66 -16.14 -4.32
C ASP A 43 -38.43 -14.62 -4.31
N VAL A 44 -37.23 -14.18 -4.70
CA VAL A 44 -36.87 -12.77 -4.81
C VAL A 44 -36.23 -12.53 -6.16
N LEU A 45 -36.68 -11.49 -6.87
CA LEU A 45 -36.12 -11.15 -8.17
C LEU A 45 -34.90 -10.24 -8.00
N LEU A 46 -33.76 -10.76 -8.44
CA LEU A 46 -32.47 -10.10 -8.36
C LEU A 46 -31.92 -9.81 -9.76
N GLN A 47 -31.51 -8.57 -10.00
CA GLN A 47 -30.89 -8.15 -11.26
C GLN A 47 -29.40 -7.87 -11.06
N LYS A 48 -28.56 -8.48 -11.90
CA LYS A 48 -27.11 -8.19 -11.89
C LYS A 48 -26.82 -6.76 -12.36
N THR A 49 -25.89 -6.09 -11.72
CA THR A 49 -25.37 -4.79 -12.18
C THR A 49 -24.13 -4.95 -13.04
N ALA A 50 -23.69 -3.85 -13.66
CA ALA A 50 -22.42 -3.80 -14.40
C ALA A 50 -21.19 -4.03 -13.50
N TYR A 51 -21.31 -3.88 -12.18
CA TYR A 51 -20.21 -4.03 -11.23
C TYR A 51 -19.97 -5.49 -10.81
N LEU A 52 -20.99 -6.35 -10.91
CA LEU A 52 -20.91 -7.75 -10.49
C LEU A 52 -19.72 -8.53 -11.11
N PRO A 53 -19.43 -8.41 -12.43
CA PRO A 53 -18.30 -9.11 -13.04
C PRO A 53 -16.92 -8.61 -12.60
N TYR A 54 -16.84 -7.40 -12.03
CA TYR A 54 -15.60 -6.85 -11.49
C TYR A 54 -15.38 -7.21 -10.02
N PHE A 55 -16.44 -7.56 -9.30
CA PHE A 55 -16.37 -8.02 -7.92
C PHE A 55 -15.99 -9.50 -7.83
N LEU A 56 -16.64 -10.35 -8.63
CA LEU A 56 -16.29 -11.77 -8.73
C LEU A 56 -15.24 -11.93 -9.83
N ARG A 57 -14.03 -12.35 -9.45
CA ARG A 57 -13.05 -12.78 -10.47
C ARG A 57 -13.66 -13.93 -11.28
N SER A 58 -13.53 -13.86 -12.60
CA SER A 58 -13.76 -15.05 -13.42
C SER A 58 -12.72 -16.08 -13.02
N PHE A 59 -13.17 -17.18 -12.42
CA PHE A 59 -12.31 -18.30 -12.12
C PHE A 59 -12.29 -19.21 -13.36
N PRO A 60 -11.12 -19.53 -13.91
CA PRO A 60 -11.02 -20.46 -15.04
C PRO A 60 -11.40 -21.91 -14.68
N PHE A 61 -11.81 -22.16 -13.43
CA PHE A 61 -12.13 -23.47 -12.88
C PHE A 61 -13.40 -23.43 -12.04
N ASP A 62 -13.96 -24.62 -11.82
CA ASP A 62 -15.18 -24.80 -11.04
C ASP A 62 -14.93 -24.59 -9.54
N VAL A 63 -15.36 -23.43 -9.03
CA VAL A 63 -15.27 -23.07 -7.61
C VAL A 63 -16.05 -24.00 -6.68
N ARG A 64 -17.01 -24.78 -7.20
CA ARG A 64 -17.80 -25.75 -6.42
C ARG A 64 -16.97 -26.92 -5.90
N GLN A 65 -15.76 -27.10 -6.44
CA GLN A 65 -14.83 -28.13 -5.98
C GLN A 65 -14.10 -27.75 -4.69
N TRP A 66 -14.17 -26.48 -4.27
CA TRP A 66 -13.48 -25.98 -3.08
C TRP A 66 -14.34 -26.21 -1.84
N LYS A 67 -13.80 -26.96 -0.89
CA LYS A 67 -14.50 -27.35 0.35
C LYS A 67 -14.00 -26.56 1.57
N SER A 68 -12.88 -25.85 1.42
CA SER A 68 -12.21 -25.12 2.48
C SER A 68 -11.55 -23.83 1.98
N LEU A 69 -11.25 -22.92 2.90
CA LEU A 69 -10.43 -21.74 2.62
C LEU A 69 -9.01 -22.11 2.14
N ASP A 70 -8.51 -23.27 2.54
CA ASP A 70 -7.18 -23.73 2.13
C ASP A 70 -7.15 -24.19 0.68
N ASP A 71 -8.27 -24.70 0.13
CA ASP A 71 -8.39 -24.97 -1.31
C ASP A 71 -8.27 -23.69 -2.14
N ILE A 72 -8.85 -22.60 -1.65
CA ILE A 72 -8.73 -21.26 -2.26
C ILE A 72 -7.27 -20.79 -2.19
N ARG A 73 -6.61 -20.91 -1.03
CA ARG A 73 -5.19 -20.53 -0.88
C ARG A 73 -4.26 -21.34 -1.77
N LEU A 74 -4.45 -22.66 -1.82
CA LEU A 74 -3.68 -23.54 -2.67
C LEU A 74 -3.88 -23.18 -4.14
N HIS A 75 -5.12 -22.84 -4.55
CA HIS A 75 -5.41 -22.39 -5.91
C HIS A 75 -4.76 -21.05 -6.25
N LEU A 76 -4.86 -20.04 -5.36
CA LEU A 76 -4.18 -18.76 -5.52
C LEU A 76 -2.65 -18.94 -5.63
N THR A 77 -2.12 -19.94 -4.93
CA THR A 77 -0.69 -20.28 -4.98
C THR A 77 -0.32 -21.01 -6.29
N LYS A 78 -1.16 -21.92 -6.79
CA LYS A 78 -0.97 -22.61 -8.07
C LYS A 78 -1.07 -21.65 -9.26
N THR A 79 -2.09 -20.80 -9.29
CA THR A 79 -2.23 -19.77 -10.35
C THR A 79 -1.09 -18.77 -10.38
N ALA A 80 -0.48 -18.46 -9.22
CA ALA A 80 0.76 -17.69 -9.16
C ALA A 80 1.97 -18.44 -9.73
N ARG A 81 2.02 -19.78 -9.57
CA ARG A 81 3.10 -20.65 -10.11
C ARG A 81 2.97 -20.92 -11.61
N ASP A 82 1.74 -21.02 -12.12
CA ASP A 82 1.46 -21.39 -13.52
C ASP A 82 1.59 -20.20 -14.50
N GLY A 83 2.04 -19.03 -14.03
CA GLY A 83 2.30 -17.87 -14.89
C GLY A 83 1.06 -17.17 -15.45
N ILE A 84 -0.15 -17.49 -14.95
CA ILE A 84 -1.45 -16.95 -15.41
C ILE A 84 -1.73 -15.52 -14.86
N ASP A 85 -0.69 -14.79 -14.49
CA ASP A 85 -0.27 -13.64 -15.29
C ASP A 85 0.73 -12.83 -14.45
N ARG A 86 2.02 -13.02 -14.75
CA ARG A 86 3.12 -12.25 -14.14
C ARG A 86 2.83 -10.75 -14.17
N ARG A 87 2.20 -10.28 -15.25
CA ARG A 87 1.71 -8.91 -15.37
C ARG A 87 0.75 -8.56 -14.24
N HIS A 88 -0.31 -9.34 -14.03
CA HIS A 88 -1.25 -9.11 -12.94
C HIS A 88 -0.59 -9.17 -11.56
N SER A 89 0.39 -10.06 -11.34
CA SER A 89 1.15 -10.10 -10.09
C SER A 89 1.91 -8.79 -9.85
N VAL A 90 2.68 -8.35 -10.86
CA VAL A 90 3.46 -7.09 -10.83
C VAL A 90 2.54 -5.89 -10.62
N PHE A 91 1.45 -5.77 -11.37
CA PHE A 91 0.50 -4.66 -11.20
C PHE A 91 -0.14 -4.67 -9.80
N ARG A 92 -0.53 -5.84 -9.27
CA ARG A 92 -1.06 -5.90 -7.90
C ARG A 92 -0.04 -5.43 -6.87
N LYS A 93 1.21 -5.90 -6.94
CA LYS A 93 2.26 -5.45 -6.02
C LYS A 93 2.51 -3.94 -6.17
N LEU A 94 2.57 -3.43 -7.40
CA LEU A 94 2.77 -2.01 -7.68
C LEU A 94 1.67 -1.12 -7.08
N PHE A 95 0.40 -1.54 -7.11
CA PHE A 95 -0.71 -0.77 -6.54
C PHE A 95 -0.96 -1.00 -5.05
N MET A 96 -0.52 -2.13 -4.49
CA MET A 96 -0.77 -2.49 -3.09
C MET A 96 0.41 -2.21 -2.17
N GLU A 97 1.63 -2.11 -2.70
CA GLU A 97 2.82 -1.81 -1.94
C GLU A 97 3.20 -0.32 -2.07
N PRO A 98 3.65 0.34 -0.99
CA PRO A 98 4.07 1.74 -1.07
C PRO A 98 5.27 1.97 -2.00
N ILE A 99 6.14 0.98 -2.11
CA ILE A 99 7.33 0.94 -2.95
C ILE A 99 7.63 -0.52 -3.25
N LEU A 100 7.93 -0.80 -4.51
CA LEU A 100 8.25 -2.14 -5.00
C LEU A 100 9.76 -2.25 -5.20
N TYR A 101 10.43 -3.12 -4.45
CA TYR A 101 11.87 -3.33 -4.61
C TYR A 101 12.17 -4.57 -5.44
N LEU A 102 13.04 -4.44 -6.43
CA LEU A 102 13.38 -5.50 -7.39
C LEU A 102 14.13 -6.68 -6.77
N ASP A 103 14.82 -6.47 -5.65
CA ASP A 103 15.53 -7.49 -4.89
C ASP A 103 14.61 -8.36 -4.02
N GLU A 104 13.39 -7.91 -3.74
CA GLU A 104 12.35 -8.69 -3.02
C GLU A 104 11.52 -9.56 -3.96
N LEU A 105 11.68 -9.37 -5.27
CA LEU A 105 10.85 -10.03 -6.27
C LEU A 105 11.46 -11.34 -6.77
N PRO A 106 10.62 -12.33 -7.14
CA PRO A 106 11.04 -13.45 -7.94
C PRO A 106 11.78 -12.99 -9.21
N GLU A 107 12.81 -13.74 -9.62
CA GLU A 107 13.66 -13.42 -10.76
C GLU A 107 12.85 -13.13 -12.04
N ASP A 108 11.76 -13.87 -12.22
CA ASP A 108 10.94 -13.81 -13.41
C ASP A 108 10.08 -12.52 -13.46
N GLU A 109 9.55 -12.07 -12.32
CA GLU A 109 8.91 -10.76 -12.13
C GLU A 109 9.91 -9.60 -12.30
N THR A 110 11.11 -9.74 -11.73
CA THR A 110 12.19 -8.76 -11.89
C THR A 110 12.59 -8.60 -13.36
N LEU A 111 12.70 -9.71 -14.09
CA LEU A 111 12.99 -9.70 -15.53
C LEU A 111 11.87 -9.06 -16.33
N TYR A 112 10.60 -9.33 -15.97
CA TYR A 112 9.45 -8.71 -16.62
C TYR A 112 9.45 -7.20 -16.44
N ILE A 113 9.70 -6.70 -15.23
CA ILE A 113 9.77 -5.26 -14.97
C ILE A 113 10.94 -4.62 -15.76
N LYS A 114 12.09 -5.28 -15.83
CA LYS A 114 13.24 -4.79 -16.61
C LYS A 114 12.93 -4.70 -18.11
N ASN A 115 12.25 -5.70 -18.66
CA ASN A 115 11.96 -5.78 -20.09
C ASN A 115 10.74 -4.95 -20.51
N TYR A 116 9.72 -4.86 -19.66
CA TYR A 116 8.42 -4.25 -19.97
C TYR A 116 8.13 -2.99 -19.15
N GLY A 117 9.12 -2.43 -18.46
CA GLY A 117 8.93 -1.27 -17.58
C GLY A 117 8.26 -0.08 -18.24
N ARG A 118 8.65 0.27 -19.48
CA ARG A 118 8.01 1.34 -20.24
C ARG A 118 6.53 1.07 -20.55
N ILE A 119 6.19 -0.19 -20.84
CA ILE A 119 4.79 -0.58 -21.06
C ILE A 119 3.99 -0.50 -19.76
N ILE A 120 4.61 -0.80 -18.63
CA ILE A 120 3.99 -0.62 -17.30
C ILE A 120 3.73 0.86 -17.05
N GLU A 121 4.73 1.72 -17.25
CA GLU A 121 4.61 3.19 -17.15
C GLU A 121 3.45 3.71 -18.02
N ASP A 122 3.51 3.44 -19.33
CA ASP A 122 2.49 3.86 -20.28
C ASP A 122 1.09 3.37 -19.87
N HIS A 123 0.98 2.13 -19.38
CA HIS A 123 -0.32 1.58 -18.97
C HIS A 123 -0.85 2.25 -17.69
N VAL A 124 0.00 2.48 -16.69
CA VAL A 124 -0.43 3.13 -15.44
C VAL A 124 -0.84 4.57 -15.71
N GLU A 125 -0.03 5.33 -16.46
CA GLU A 125 -0.23 6.76 -16.68
C GLU A 125 -1.42 7.05 -17.61
N ASN A 126 -1.69 6.17 -18.59
CA ASN A 126 -2.85 6.33 -19.47
C ASN A 126 -4.19 5.90 -18.84
N ASN A 127 -4.16 5.09 -17.77
CA ASN A 127 -5.38 4.52 -17.18
C ASN A 127 -5.65 4.98 -15.74
N THR A 128 -4.71 5.69 -15.11
CA THR A 128 -4.82 6.16 -13.73
C THR A 128 -4.25 7.57 -13.58
N HIS A 129 -4.42 8.17 -12.40
CA HIS A 129 -3.80 9.46 -12.06
C HIS A 129 -2.41 9.33 -11.42
N TYR A 130 -1.83 8.13 -11.43
CA TYR A 130 -0.49 7.87 -10.91
C TYR A 130 0.56 7.99 -12.00
N ILE A 131 1.74 8.40 -11.58
CA ILE A 131 2.98 8.45 -12.36
C ILE A 131 3.91 7.39 -11.81
N VAL A 132 4.61 6.70 -12.71
CA VAL A 132 5.53 5.64 -12.32
C VAL A 132 6.94 6.21 -12.22
N GLU A 133 7.49 6.26 -11.01
CA GLU A 133 8.90 6.62 -10.79
C GLU A 133 9.74 5.36 -10.66
N ARG A 134 10.79 5.24 -11.49
CA ARG A 134 11.71 4.10 -11.48
C ARG A 134 13.11 4.51 -11.06
N PHE A 135 13.68 3.66 -10.21
CA PHE A 135 15.05 3.69 -9.75
C PHE A 135 15.72 2.35 -10.10
N ASP A 136 17.03 2.25 -9.86
CA ASP A 136 17.82 1.05 -10.17
C ASP A 136 17.28 -0.22 -9.49
N ASN A 137 16.70 -0.10 -8.30
CA ASN A 137 16.19 -1.22 -7.51
C ASN A 137 14.77 -1.01 -6.97
N ALA A 138 14.09 0.07 -7.35
CA ALA A 138 12.79 0.41 -6.81
C ALA A 138 11.84 1.01 -7.86
N ILE A 139 10.55 0.78 -7.67
CA ILE A 139 9.47 1.42 -8.43
C ILE A 139 8.42 1.96 -7.45
N LEU A 140 7.97 3.19 -7.69
CA LEU A 140 6.94 3.86 -6.91
C LEU A 140 5.81 4.37 -7.80
N LEU A 141 4.60 4.37 -7.24
CA LEU A 141 3.49 5.15 -7.77
C LEU A 141 3.38 6.47 -7.03
N VAL A 142 3.48 7.56 -7.78
CA VAL A 142 3.42 8.92 -7.24
C VAL A 142 2.24 9.65 -7.86
N LYS A 143 1.65 10.59 -7.13
CA LYS A 143 0.60 11.46 -7.62
C LYS A 143 0.99 12.90 -7.35
N HIS A 144 0.88 13.78 -8.35
CA HIS A 144 1.24 15.19 -8.19
C HIS A 144 0.18 16.00 -7.44
N GLU A 145 -1.08 15.56 -7.44
CA GLU A 145 -2.19 16.28 -6.82
C GLU A 145 -2.87 15.44 -5.73
N ASN A 146 -2.93 16.00 -4.51
CA ASN A 146 -3.65 15.39 -3.41
C ASN A 146 -5.16 15.59 -3.58
N GLN A 147 -5.89 14.52 -3.92
CA GLN A 147 -7.35 14.53 -3.81
C GLN A 147 -7.77 14.37 -2.35
N ILE A 148 -8.79 15.13 -1.93
CA ILE A 148 -9.26 15.25 -0.53
C ILE A 148 -9.60 13.90 0.13
N ARG A 149 -9.84 12.84 -0.64
CA ARG A 149 -10.33 11.53 -0.17
C ARG A 149 -9.29 10.40 -0.20
N GLU A 150 -8.03 10.69 -0.56
CA GLU A 150 -6.99 9.65 -0.67
C GLU A 150 -6.01 9.71 0.51
N ASN A 151 -5.63 8.54 1.03
CA ASN A 151 -4.66 8.43 2.13
C ASN A 151 -3.22 8.39 1.59
N LEU A 152 -2.80 9.51 0.99
CA LEU A 152 -1.47 9.65 0.38
C LEU A 152 -0.40 10.01 1.42
N PHE A 153 0.82 9.54 1.17
CA PHE A 153 2.02 9.94 1.88
C PHE A 153 2.93 10.71 0.92
N PRO A 154 3.50 11.86 1.32
CA PRO A 154 3.28 12.56 2.60
C PRO A 154 1.95 13.34 2.65
N SER A 155 1.53 13.75 3.86
CA SER A 155 0.34 14.57 4.08
C SER A 155 0.60 15.60 5.18
N ASP A 156 0.35 16.88 4.89
CA ASP A 156 0.64 18.00 5.80
C ASP A 156 -0.21 17.99 7.07
N LYS A 157 -1.37 17.32 7.03
CA LYS A 157 -2.27 17.20 8.18
C LYS A 157 -1.84 16.08 9.15
N ASN A 158 -0.95 15.19 8.74
CA ASN A 158 -0.58 14.02 9.52
C ASN A 158 0.76 14.24 10.25
N MET A 159 0.72 14.32 11.58
CA MET A 159 1.90 14.54 12.43
C MET A 159 2.96 13.43 12.27
N MET A 160 2.56 12.16 12.07
CA MET A 160 3.51 11.07 11.82
C MET A 160 4.28 11.29 10.52
N HIS A 161 3.59 11.73 9.45
CA HIS A 161 4.25 11.97 8.16
C HIS A 161 5.30 13.07 8.29
N LYS A 162 4.86 14.15 8.91
CA LYS A 162 5.65 15.29 9.33
C LYS A 162 6.90 14.91 10.14
N PHE A 163 6.75 14.04 11.14
CA PHE A 163 7.84 13.54 11.97
C PHE A 163 8.85 12.71 11.15
N VAL A 164 8.36 11.78 10.33
CA VAL A 164 9.19 10.92 9.45
C VAL A 164 9.97 11.74 8.44
N LEU A 165 9.34 12.75 7.82
CA LEU A 165 10.00 13.66 6.87
C LEU A 165 11.16 14.42 7.51
N SER A 166 10.98 14.94 8.73
CA SER A 166 12.04 15.65 9.47
C SER A 166 13.18 14.70 9.83
N PHE A 167 12.87 13.49 10.30
CA PHE A 167 13.87 12.45 10.57
C PHE A 167 14.69 12.10 9.31
N CYS A 168 14.04 11.77 8.20
CA CYS A 168 14.70 11.44 6.93
C CYS A 168 15.51 12.63 6.38
N GLY A 169 15.04 13.87 6.58
CA GLY A 169 15.76 15.08 6.22
C GLY A 169 17.06 15.28 7.00
N ARG A 170 17.04 15.04 8.32
CA ARG A 170 18.24 15.11 9.18
C ARG A 170 19.25 14.03 8.82
N VAL A 171 18.79 12.79 8.67
CA VAL A 171 19.64 11.67 8.22
C VAL A 171 20.31 12.01 6.89
N LYS A 172 19.57 12.59 5.93
CA LYS A 172 20.14 13.05 4.66
C LYS A 172 21.15 14.19 4.82
N ALA A 173 20.92 15.13 5.73
CA ALA A 173 21.80 16.29 5.90
C ALA A 173 23.15 15.89 6.53
N GLU A 174 23.14 14.90 7.42
CA GLU A 174 24.35 14.38 8.07
C GLU A 174 25.17 13.45 7.18
N LEU A 175 24.53 12.81 6.21
CA LEU A 175 25.16 11.88 5.30
C LEU A 175 25.45 12.58 3.98
N ASP A 176 26.69 12.57 3.53
CA ASP A 176 26.95 12.84 2.12
C ASP A 176 26.37 11.67 1.31
N ILE A 177 25.10 11.83 0.91
CA ILE A 177 24.35 10.80 0.19
C ILE A 177 25.09 10.35 -1.08
N LYS A 178 25.88 11.23 -1.72
CA LYS A 178 26.67 10.82 -2.89
C LYS A 178 27.85 9.92 -2.50
N ALA A 179 28.47 10.15 -1.35
CA ALA A 179 29.53 9.30 -0.81
C ALA A 179 28.98 7.99 -0.21
N VAL A 180 27.83 8.03 0.48
CA VAL A 180 27.23 6.88 1.16
C VAL A 180 26.49 5.96 0.18
N LEU A 181 25.82 6.50 -0.83
CA LEU A 181 25.26 5.72 -1.94
C LEU A 181 26.31 5.38 -3.01
N GLY A 182 27.60 5.63 -2.74
CA GLY A 182 28.72 5.27 -3.58
C GLY A 182 28.72 3.78 -3.94
N LYS A 183 28.54 3.50 -5.23
CA LYS A 183 28.57 2.26 -6.04
C LYS A 183 27.88 0.98 -5.53
N PHE A 184 27.60 0.74 -4.24
CA PHE A 184 27.05 -0.54 -3.80
C PHE A 184 26.08 -0.53 -2.59
N LYS A 185 25.97 0.55 -1.80
CA LYS A 185 25.05 0.57 -0.65
C LYS A 185 23.75 1.30 -0.99
N ARG A 186 22.70 0.52 -1.28
CA ARG A 186 21.30 0.97 -1.50
C ARG A 186 20.52 1.15 -0.20
N SER A 187 21.23 1.02 0.93
CA SER A 187 20.69 1.07 2.27
C SER A 187 21.74 1.57 3.27
N ILE A 188 21.27 2.06 4.40
CA ILE A 188 22.08 2.69 5.45
C ILE A 188 21.65 2.13 6.80
N ASP A 189 22.59 1.56 7.54
CA ASP A 189 22.35 1.06 8.88
C ASP A 189 22.50 2.20 9.89
N ILE A 190 21.48 2.37 10.73
CA ILE A 190 21.44 3.40 11.77
C ILE A 190 21.19 2.73 13.13
N PRO A 191 22.13 2.84 14.07
CA PRO A 191 21.93 2.36 15.43
C PRO A 191 20.82 3.10 16.15
N PHE A 192 20.08 2.40 17.02
CA PHE A 192 18.99 2.99 17.81
C PHE A 192 19.45 4.18 18.67
N GLN A 193 20.67 4.12 19.20
CA GLN A 193 21.27 5.24 19.92
C GLN A 193 21.37 6.49 19.03
N ARG A 194 21.69 6.32 17.73
CA ARG A 194 21.74 7.44 16.78
C ARG A 194 20.34 7.96 16.47
N ILE A 195 19.36 7.06 16.33
CA ILE A 195 17.95 7.45 16.15
C ILE A 195 17.49 8.29 17.34
N ASP A 196 17.82 7.90 18.57
CA ASP A 196 17.45 8.63 19.79
C ASP A 196 18.07 10.03 19.84
N GLN A 197 19.33 10.16 19.44
CA GLN A 197 19.99 11.45 19.33
C GLN A 197 19.24 12.37 18.34
N ILE A 198 18.88 11.86 17.16
CA ILE A 198 18.14 12.62 16.15
C ILE A 198 16.76 13.02 16.69
N ILE A 199 16.05 12.11 17.37
CA ILE A 199 14.74 12.41 17.97
C ILE A 199 14.84 13.49 19.04
N ASN A 200 15.88 13.45 19.88
CA ASN A 200 16.09 14.47 20.90
C ASN A 200 16.40 15.85 20.28
N GLN A 201 17.20 15.90 19.21
CA GLN A 201 17.43 17.15 18.46
C GLN A 201 16.13 17.66 17.82
N MET A 202 15.31 16.76 17.25
CA MET A 202 13.99 17.12 16.71
C MET A 202 13.07 17.68 17.81
N ARG A 203 13.17 17.18 19.04
CA ARG A 203 12.39 17.72 20.17
C ARG A 203 12.84 19.12 20.55
N GLU A 204 14.14 19.38 20.56
CA GLU A 204 14.68 20.71 20.88
C GLU A 204 14.29 21.76 19.81
N GLU A 205 14.31 21.38 18.53
CA GLU A 205 14.12 22.33 17.43
C GLU A 205 12.67 22.40 16.89
N ASP A 206 11.93 21.29 16.92
CA ASP A 206 10.61 21.17 16.27
C ASP A 206 9.44 20.93 17.23
N SER A 207 9.66 20.84 18.57
CA SER A 207 8.59 20.53 19.53
C SER A 207 7.37 21.43 19.42
N SER A 208 7.56 22.73 19.13
CA SER A 208 6.46 23.70 18.93
C SER A 208 5.49 23.34 17.79
N LYS A 209 5.91 22.47 16.86
CA LYS A 209 5.13 22.02 15.70
C LYS A 209 4.44 20.68 15.96
N TRP A 210 4.69 20.05 17.11
CA TRP A 210 4.17 18.72 17.43
C TRP A 210 2.74 18.82 17.96
N THR A 211 1.98 17.74 17.76
CA THR A 211 0.70 17.62 18.48
C THR A 211 0.98 17.20 19.92
N ARG A 212 0.12 17.57 20.87
CA ARG A 212 0.27 17.19 22.30
C ARG A 212 0.58 15.70 22.50
N GLY A 213 -0.10 14.84 21.74
CA GLY A 213 0.12 13.39 21.81
C GLY A 213 1.51 12.91 21.36
N PHE A 214 2.30 13.74 20.68
CA PHE A 214 3.71 13.51 20.37
C PHE A 214 4.64 14.13 21.42
N GLU A 215 4.29 15.30 21.96
CA GLU A 215 5.04 15.98 23.02
C GLU A 215 5.13 15.12 24.29
N ASP A 216 4.03 14.44 24.64
CA ASP A 216 3.94 13.60 25.84
C ASP A 216 4.73 12.28 25.74
N LYS A 217 5.18 11.89 24.54
CA LYS A 217 5.85 10.60 24.32
C LYS A 217 7.31 10.63 24.76
N THR A 218 7.78 9.53 25.33
CA THR A 218 9.20 9.31 25.58
C THR A 218 9.97 9.11 24.27
N THR A 219 11.30 9.32 24.28
CA THR A 219 12.16 9.08 23.10
C THR A 219 12.06 7.64 22.61
N SER A 220 11.93 6.67 23.53
CA SER A 220 11.77 5.25 23.19
C SER A 220 10.45 4.94 22.48
N GLU A 221 9.36 5.58 22.92
CA GLU A 221 8.05 5.46 22.25
C GLU A 221 8.09 6.11 20.87
N LEU A 222 8.70 7.30 20.74
CA LEU A 222 8.89 7.98 19.45
C LEU A 222 9.73 7.15 18.48
N ARG A 223 10.80 6.51 18.96
CA ARG A 223 11.61 5.58 18.15
C ARG A 223 10.78 4.39 17.68
N SER A 224 9.97 3.81 18.56
CA SER A 224 9.14 2.65 18.25
C SER A 224 8.10 2.95 17.16
N ILE A 225 7.38 4.08 17.28
CA ILE A 225 6.40 4.49 16.25
C ILE A 225 7.07 4.88 14.92
N LEU A 226 8.28 5.45 14.97
CA LEU A 226 9.07 5.78 13.77
C LEU A 226 9.45 4.53 13.01
N ILE A 227 10.04 3.55 13.71
CA ILE A 227 10.45 2.26 13.13
C ILE A 227 9.23 1.56 12.55
N GLN A 228 8.14 1.47 13.31
CA GLN A 228 6.91 0.83 12.85
C GLN A 228 6.40 1.47 11.55
N PHE A 229 6.39 2.79 11.47
CA PHE A 229 5.94 3.50 10.27
C PHE A 229 6.87 3.26 9.08
N LEU A 230 8.19 3.38 9.26
CA LEU A 230 9.18 3.19 8.21
C LEU A 230 9.15 1.76 7.66
N VAL A 231 9.01 0.75 8.54
CA VAL A 231 8.89 -0.65 8.15
C VAL A 231 7.58 -0.91 7.42
N GLN A 232 6.44 -0.39 7.91
CA GLN A 232 5.15 -0.53 7.25
C GLN A 232 5.16 0.11 5.84
N ARG A 233 5.91 1.21 5.66
CA ARG A 233 6.08 1.87 4.35
C ARG A 233 7.17 1.24 3.49
N LYS A 234 7.81 0.15 3.93
CA LYS A 234 8.99 -0.47 3.29
C LYS A 234 10.17 0.50 3.07
N PHE A 235 10.24 1.59 3.83
CA PHE A 235 11.39 2.50 3.81
C PHE A 235 12.55 2.01 4.67
N ALA A 236 12.29 1.05 5.56
CA ALA A 236 13.31 0.44 6.39
C ALA A 236 12.98 -1.01 6.74
N TYR A 237 13.97 -1.72 7.26
CA TYR A 237 13.81 -3.00 7.96
C TYR A 237 14.75 -3.07 9.15
N LEU A 238 14.45 -3.93 10.12
CA LEU A 238 15.35 -4.19 11.26
C LEU A 238 16.38 -5.23 10.83
N SER A 239 17.66 -4.86 10.83
CA SER A 239 18.75 -5.80 10.55
C SER A 239 19.09 -6.66 11.76
N ASP A 240 18.92 -6.11 12.96
CA ASP A 240 19.10 -6.76 14.25
C ASP A 240 18.29 -6.05 15.35
N ASN A 241 18.52 -6.38 16.62
CA ASN A 241 17.78 -5.82 17.75
C ASN A 241 18.08 -4.34 18.04
N PHE A 242 19.14 -3.77 17.46
CA PHE A 242 19.64 -2.44 17.81
C PHE A 242 19.91 -1.53 16.61
N ASN A 243 19.72 -2.02 15.39
CA ASN A 243 19.98 -1.31 14.15
C ASN A 243 18.75 -1.31 13.24
N LEU A 244 18.49 -0.14 12.66
CA LEU A 244 17.49 0.06 11.60
C LEU A 244 18.23 0.29 10.28
N THR A 245 17.93 -0.53 9.28
CA THR A 245 18.44 -0.32 7.92
C THR A 245 17.44 0.48 7.11
N LEU A 246 17.76 1.74 6.80
CA LEU A 246 17.00 2.57 5.87
C LEU A 246 17.31 2.18 4.43
N ARG A 247 16.30 2.16 3.57
CA ARG A 247 16.44 1.88 2.13
C ARG A 247 16.33 3.15 1.31
N GLU A 248 16.75 3.10 0.05
CA GLU A 248 16.73 4.22 -0.89
C GLU A 248 15.37 4.97 -0.98
N GLY A 249 14.24 4.26 -0.83
CA GLY A 249 12.91 4.88 -0.81
C GLY A 249 12.71 5.92 0.28
N ALA A 250 13.37 5.78 1.44
CA ALA A 250 13.31 6.76 2.53
C ALA A 250 13.86 8.13 2.09
N PHE A 251 14.85 8.15 1.19
CA PHE A 251 15.50 9.37 0.71
C PHE A 251 14.81 9.96 -0.53
N ARG A 252 13.74 9.34 -1.04
CA ARG A 252 12.86 9.99 -2.02
C ARG A 252 11.90 10.97 -1.35
N VAL A 253 11.56 10.70 -0.08
CA VAL A 253 10.54 11.41 0.67
C VAL A 253 11.19 12.26 1.76
N ILE A 254 11.77 13.39 1.35
CA ILE A 254 12.36 14.37 2.26
C ILE A 254 11.54 15.64 2.20
N GLY A 255 11.22 16.20 3.37
CA GLY A 255 10.58 17.50 3.50
C GLY A 255 11.46 18.41 4.36
N VAL A 256 11.71 19.62 3.88
CA VAL A 256 12.23 20.71 4.71
C VAL A 256 11.01 21.46 5.25
N TYR A 257 10.91 21.59 6.57
CA TYR A 257 9.90 22.44 7.18
C TYR A 257 10.31 23.89 7.01
N ASP A 258 9.81 24.52 5.94
CA ASP A 258 9.95 25.95 5.75
C ASP A 258 8.55 26.53 5.53
N GLU A 259 8.14 27.48 6.36
CA GLU A 259 6.82 28.14 6.28
C GLU A 259 6.55 28.81 4.93
N LYS A 260 7.56 28.91 4.05
CA LYS A 260 7.50 29.55 2.74
C LYS A 260 7.38 28.60 1.55
N ASN A 261 7.44 27.29 1.72
CA ASN A 261 7.41 26.33 0.60
C ASN A 261 6.16 25.44 0.62
N LEU A 262 4.98 26.05 0.53
CA LEU A 262 3.71 25.35 0.26
C LEU A 262 3.57 24.95 -1.23
N SER A 263 4.67 24.64 -1.92
CA SER A 263 4.67 24.11 -3.27
C SER A 263 5.78 23.07 -3.40
N LEU A 264 5.45 21.82 -3.07
CA LEU A 264 6.26 20.66 -3.43
C LEU A 264 6.17 20.47 -4.95
N LYS A 265 7.04 21.15 -5.72
CA LYS A 265 7.37 20.69 -7.06
C LYS A 265 8.48 19.64 -6.93
N PRO A 266 8.29 18.40 -7.41
CA PRO A 266 9.44 17.51 -7.59
C PRO A 266 10.38 18.20 -8.58
N LYS A 267 11.63 18.41 -8.17
CA LYS A 267 12.70 18.80 -9.09
C LYS A 267 12.95 17.61 -10.02
N GLY A 268 12.24 17.57 -11.15
CA GLY A 268 12.69 16.85 -12.33
C GLY A 268 13.81 17.65 -12.98
N GLU A 269 15.06 17.26 -12.74
CA GLU A 269 16.12 17.60 -13.69
C GLU A 269 15.90 16.73 -14.94
N PRO A 270 15.76 17.32 -16.13
CA PRO A 270 15.67 16.54 -17.35
C PRO A 270 17.01 15.86 -17.60
N ALA A 271 17.00 14.52 -17.60
CA ALA A 271 18.12 13.74 -18.10
C ALA A 271 18.41 14.16 -19.55
N HIS A 272 19.69 14.39 -19.81
CA HIS A 272 20.24 14.98 -21.01
C HIS A 272 19.68 14.42 -22.31
N GLY A 273 19.45 15.35 -23.24
CA GLY A 273 19.21 15.03 -24.64
C GLY A 273 20.38 14.26 -25.23
N HIS A 274 20.05 13.23 -26.00
CA HIS A 274 20.91 12.74 -27.05
C HIS A 274 20.20 12.97 -28.38
N LYS A 275 20.95 13.62 -29.28
CA LYS A 275 20.72 13.69 -30.72
C LYS A 275 20.58 12.30 -31.33
#